data_AF-A0AAD9MRE0-F1
#
_entry.id   AF-A0AAD9MRE0-F1
#
_cell.length_a   1.000
_cell.length_b   1.000
_cell.length_c   1.000
_cell.angle_alpha   90.00
_cell.angle_beta   90.00
_cell.angle_gamma   90.00
#
_symmetry.space_group_name_H-M   'P 1'
#
loop_
_entity.id
_entity.type
_entity.pdbx_description
1 polymer ?
#
loop_
_entity_poly.entity_id
_entity_poly.type
_entity_poly.pdbx_seq_one_letter_code
_entity_poly.pdbx_strand_id
1 'polypeptide(L)'
;MATGGEDMILDDRQSPMDEAENLFAPDNEEEQNGQHNETKNGEYKIALVSPSNEEYEILLDQLRERINENQGETIYIIGIGECDTPGLNEDDMHASVATLESMAASLNADCVVLRQRLEKAGTVAEYLVRKRADEKDFMEVRVAVVGNVDAGKSTLLGVLTHGELDNGRGFARQKLFRHKHEMETGRTSSVGNDILGFDSSGRVVNKPEHGNLDWVKICEQASKVITFIDLAGHERYLKTTVFGMTGHAPDFSMLMVGANAGVIGMAKEHLGLALALNVPVFVVVTKIDMCPPNVLQETLKILQRLLKSPGCRKIPVLVQSVDDVVVSATNFSSERMCPIFQVSNVSGENLELLKMFLNLLSTRLCYKKDEPAEFQIDDTFSVPGVGTVVSGTTLRGEIHLNDTLLLGPDLLGNFIPIAVKSIHRKRMPVKEVRGGQTASFALKKIKRSQIRKGMVMLSPKLEPKACWEFEGEILVLHHPTTISVKYQAMGQLYSLLCLSVRPSVHQSVKPWITN
;
A
#
# COMPACT_ATOMS: atom_id res chain seq x y z
N MET A 1 -6.59 22.68 76.10
CA MET A 1 -8.04 22.44 76.15
C MET A 1 -8.36 21.40 75.11
N ALA A 2 -8.87 20.26 75.57
CA ALA A 2 -9.21 19.09 74.78
C ALA A 2 -10.64 19.20 74.20
N THR A 3 -10.88 18.41 73.15
CA THR A 3 -12.10 17.70 72.68
C THR A 3 -12.09 17.73 71.13
N GLY A 4 -12.19 16.65 70.35
CA GLY A 4 -12.61 15.26 70.59
C GLY A 4 -13.94 14.97 69.87
N GLY A 5 -13.93 14.04 68.89
CA GLY A 5 -15.09 13.49 68.17
C GLY A 5 -15.06 13.83 66.66
N GLU A 6 -14.51 13.01 65.76
CA GLU A 6 -15.00 11.73 65.20
C GLU A 6 -16.43 11.80 64.64
N ASP A 7 -16.54 11.79 63.30
CA ASP A 7 -17.49 10.92 62.62
C ASP A 7 -16.95 10.49 61.24
N MET A 8 -16.96 9.17 61.06
CA MET A 8 -16.49 8.39 59.92
C MET A 8 -17.48 8.45 58.76
N ILE A 9 -16.98 8.62 57.53
CA ILE A 9 -17.64 8.10 56.33
C ILE A 9 -16.60 7.29 55.55
N LEU A 10 -16.91 6.01 55.40
CA LEU A 10 -16.11 4.98 54.75
C LEU A 10 -16.04 5.17 53.23
N ASP A 11 -14.90 4.69 52.74
CA ASP A 11 -14.36 4.69 51.39
C ASP A 11 -15.13 3.74 50.46
N ASP A 12 -15.31 4.15 49.21
CA ASP A 12 -15.53 3.25 48.07
C ASP A 12 -15.06 3.97 46.79
N ARG A 13 -13.74 4.14 46.65
CA ARG A 13 -13.12 4.45 45.36
C ARG A 13 -12.74 3.16 44.64
N GLN A 14 -13.66 2.66 43.82
CA GLN A 14 -13.34 1.69 42.78
C GLN A 14 -12.34 2.27 41.77
N SER A 15 -11.44 1.39 41.35
CA SER A 15 -10.35 1.53 40.40
C SER A 15 -10.76 2.04 39.01
N PRO A 16 -9.92 2.82 38.30
CA PRO A 16 -10.15 3.17 36.91
C PRO A 16 -9.65 2.02 36.02
N MET A 17 -10.50 1.04 35.72
CA MET A 17 -10.20 0.01 34.71
C MET A 17 -11.29 -0.19 33.64
N ASP A 18 -12.42 0.52 33.69
CA ASP A 18 -13.57 0.21 32.80
C ASP A 18 -13.86 1.24 31.69
N GLU A 19 -12.99 2.23 31.44
CA GLU A 19 -13.20 3.23 30.38
C GLU A 19 -12.54 2.89 29.03
N ALA A 20 -11.96 1.70 28.86
CA ALA A 20 -11.24 1.32 27.63
C ALA A 20 -12.09 0.59 26.56
N GLU A 21 -13.33 0.18 26.87
CA GLU A 21 -14.10 -0.71 25.98
C GLU A 21 -15.05 -0.01 24.99
N ASN A 22 -15.33 1.29 25.12
CA ASN A 22 -16.34 1.99 24.30
C ASN A 22 -15.82 2.86 23.15
N LEU A 23 -14.59 2.65 22.67
CA LEU A 23 -13.98 3.43 21.57
C LEU A 23 -14.33 2.97 20.14
N PHE A 24 -15.24 2.00 19.97
CA PHE A 24 -15.55 1.37 18.69
C PHE A 24 -17.03 1.46 18.23
N ALA A 25 -17.80 2.42 18.74
CA ALA A 25 -19.12 2.73 18.18
C ALA A 25 -18.99 3.82 17.09
N PRO A 26 -19.56 3.65 15.88
CA PRO A 26 -19.68 4.74 14.92
C PRO A 26 -20.73 5.75 15.38
N ASP A 27 -20.42 7.04 15.26
CA ASP A 27 -21.26 8.18 15.65
C ASP A 27 -22.58 8.20 14.85
N ASN A 28 -23.72 8.23 15.55
CA ASN A 28 -25.05 8.44 14.98
C ASN A 28 -25.37 9.94 14.96
N GLU A 29 -25.48 10.56 13.78
CA GLU A 29 -26.11 11.87 13.59
C GLU A 29 -27.56 11.70 13.09
N GLU A 30 -28.43 12.58 13.61
CA GLU A 30 -29.89 12.51 13.64
C GLU A 30 -30.64 12.65 12.29
N GLU A 31 -31.83 12.04 12.25
CA GLU A 31 -32.85 12.12 11.19
C GLU A 31 -33.52 13.51 11.10
N GLN A 32 -33.87 13.94 9.87
CA GLN A 32 -35.23 14.40 9.56
C GLN A 32 -35.54 14.49 8.04
N ASN A 33 -36.43 13.58 7.64
CA ASN A 33 -37.50 13.66 6.62
C ASN A 33 -37.23 14.01 5.14
N GLY A 34 -37.58 13.04 4.28
CA GLY A 34 -37.97 13.26 2.88
C GLY A 34 -38.06 11.95 2.08
N GLN A 35 -39.22 11.30 2.12
CA GLN A 35 -39.56 10.07 1.38
C GLN A 35 -39.10 10.10 -0.09
N HIS A 36 -38.23 9.17 -0.50
CA HIS A 36 -38.32 8.40 -1.76
C HIS A 36 -37.32 7.24 -1.77
N ASN A 37 -37.79 6.11 -2.29
CA ASN A 37 -37.14 4.81 -2.46
C ASN A 37 -35.65 4.84 -2.86
N GLU A 38 -34.82 4.05 -2.16
CA GLU A 38 -33.79 3.16 -2.72
C GLU A 38 -33.15 2.36 -1.58
N THR A 39 -33.43 1.06 -1.52
CA THR A 39 -32.88 0.11 -0.56
C THR A 39 -31.38 -0.08 -0.81
N LYS A 40 -30.57 0.79 -0.21
CA LYS A 40 -29.14 0.57 0.02
C LYS A 40 -28.98 0.07 1.44
N ASN A 41 -28.76 -1.24 1.60
CA ASN A 41 -27.94 -1.82 2.66
C ASN A 41 -27.70 -3.30 2.32
N GLY A 42 -26.43 -3.67 2.15
CA GLY A 42 -26.02 -5.02 1.82
C GLY A 42 -26.21 -5.95 3.01
N GLU A 43 -27.18 -6.86 2.91
CA GLU A 43 -27.49 -7.84 3.94
C GLU A 43 -26.34 -8.85 4.11
N TYR A 44 -25.83 -8.97 5.34
CA TYR A 44 -24.91 -10.03 5.75
C TYR A 44 -25.76 -11.24 6.17
N LYS A 45 -25.89 -12.26 5.32
CA LYS A 45 -26.63 -13.48 5.70
C LYS A 45 -25.82 -14.31 6.71
N ILE A 46 -26.48 -14.62 7.83
CA ILE A 46 -25.93 -15.36 8.98
C ILE A 46 -25.42 -16.75 8.55
N ALA A 47 -26.11 -17.42 7.62
CA ALA A 47 -25.79 -18.78 7.18
C ALA A 47 -26.08 -18.95 5.68
N LEU A 48 -25.16 -19.58 4.94
CA LEU A 48 -25.33 -19.95 3.53
C LEU A 48 -25.80 -21.41 3.41
N VAL A 49 -26.70 -21.83 4.29
CA VAL A 49 -27.17 -23.22 4.37
C VAL A 49 -28.21 -23.46 3.29
N SER A 50 -27.84 -24.25 2.28
CA SER A 50 -28.72 -24.70 1.20
C SER A 50 -29.64 -23.61 0.61
N PRO A 51 -29.08 -22.54 0.00
CA PRO A 51 -29.90 -21.50 -0.62
C PRO A 51 -30.76 -22.07 -1.74
N SER A 52 -31.95 -21.49 -1.94
CA SER A 52 -32.74 -21.75 -3.14
C SER A 52 -31.98 -21.32 -4.41
N ASN A 53 -32.34 -21.85 -5.58
CA ASN A 53 -31.66 -21.51 -6.84
C ASN A 53 -31.70 -19.99 -7.13
N GLU A 54 -32.80 -19.31 -6.79
CA GLU A 54 -32.91 -17.84 -6.98
C GLU A 54 -32.01 -17.08 -6.00
N GLU A 55 -31.94 -17.51 -4.74
CA GLU A 55 -31.05 -16.91 -3.75
C GLU A 55 -29.57 -17.15 -4.07
N TYR A 56 -29.24 -18.32 -4.61
CA TYR A 56 -27.88 -18.66 -5.02
C TYR A 56 -27.39 -17.71 -6.11
N GLU A 57 -28.21 -17.41 -7.11
CA GLU A 57 -27.87 -16.46 -8.19
C GLU A 57 -27.67 -15.03 -7.64
N ILE A 58 -28.55 -14.58 -6.73
CA ILE A 58 -28.41 -13.26 -6.09
C ILE A 58 -27.10 -13.17 -5.30
N LEU A 59 -26.78 -14.21 -4.51
CA LEU A 59 -25.55 -14.25 -3.73
C LEU A 59 -24.30 -14.31 -4.61
N LEU A 60 -24.37 -15.02 -5.74
CA LEU A 60 -23.30 -15.10 -6.72
C LEU A 60 -23.04 -13.75 -7.37
N ASP A 61 -24.10 -13.02 -7.75
CA ASP A 61 -23.98 -11.67 -8.32
C ASP A 61 -23.41 -10.67 -7.29
N GLN A 62 -23.86 -10.74 -6.03
CA GLN A 62 -23.29 -9.93 -4.95
C GLN A 62 -21.79 -10.23 -4.72
N LEU A 63 -21.41 -11.51 -4.70
CA LEU A 63 -20.00 -11.89 -4.56
C LEU A 63 -19.17 -11.40 -5.75
N ARG A 64 -19.71 -11.51 -6.96
CA ARG A 64 -19.08 -11.03 -8.19
C ARG A 64 -18.87 -9.52 -8.18
N GLU A 65 -19.86 -8.76 -7.73
CA GLU A 65 -19.75 -7.31 -7.60
C GLU A 65 -18.64 -6.94 -6.60
N ARG A 66 -18.64 -7.55 -5.41
CA ARG A 66 -17.60 -7.32 -4.38
C ARG A 66 -16.18 -7.66 -4.85
N ILE A 67 -16.03 -8.76 -5.60
CA ILE A 67 -14.74 -9.14 -6.19
C ILE A 67 -14.30 -8.09 -7.21
N ASN A 68 -15.21 -7.60 -8.06
CA ASN A 68 -14.86 -6.60 -9.07
C ASN A 68 -14.52 -5.22 -8.47
N GLU A 69 -15.26 -4.80 -7.44
CA GLU A 69 -15.00 -3.54 -6.73
C GLU A 69 -13.61 -3.53 -6.08
N ASN A 70 -13.23 -4.66 -5.47
CA ASN A 70 -11.92 -4.83 -4.81
C ASN A 70 -10.85 -5.44 -5.75
N GLN A 71 -10.99 -5.24 -7.06
CA GLN A 71 -10.00 -5.58 -8.09
C GLN A 71 -9.59 -7.06 -8.19
N GLY A 72 -10.41 -7.99 -7.70
CA GLY A 72 -10.21 -9.44 -7.86
C GLY A 72 -10.09 -10.23 -6.57
N GLU A 73 -10.19 -9.60 -5.40
CA GLU A 73 -10.21 -10.29 -4.11
C GLU A 73 -11.21 -9.66 -3.13
N THR A 74 -11.78 -10.46 -2.24
CA THR A 74 -12.65 -9.94 -1.17
C THR A 74 -12.54 -10.84 0.06
N ILE A 75 -12.72 -10.25 1.25
CA ILE A 75 -12.82 -11.01 2.50
C ILE A 75 -14.31 -11.22 2.76
N TYR A 76 -14.72 -12.49 2.75
CA TYR A 76 -16.09 -12.91 3.03
C TYR A 76 -16.17 -13.47 4.44
N ILE A 77 -17.11 -12.96 5.24
CA ILE A 77 -17.29 -13.37 6.64
C ILE A 77 -18.53 -14.24 6.73
N ILE A 78 -18.41 -15.42 7.32
CA ILE A 78 -19.51 -16.35 7.58
C ILE A 78 -19.75 -16.41 9.09
N GLY A 79 -21.03 -16.34 9.50
CA GLY A 79 -21.45 -16.43 10.90
C GLY A 79 -21.65 -15.08 11.61
N ILE A 80 -21.52 -13.96 10.89
CA ILE A 80 -21.97 -12.65 11.33
C ILE A 80 -23.20 -12.28 10.51
N GLY A 81 -24.33 -12.05 11.16
CA GLY A 81 -25.46 -11.38 10.52
C GLY A 81 -26.35 -10.73 11.56
N GLU A 82 -27.58 -10.39 11.17
CA GLU A 82 -28.41 -9.39 11.88
C GLU A 82 -28.95 -9.81 13.26
N CYS A 83 -28.79 -11.08 13.67
CA CYS A 83 -29.22 -11.52 15.00
C CYS A 83 -28.22 -11.12 16.09
N ASP A 84 -28.73 -10.78 17.28
CA ASP A 84 -27.97 -10.36 18.48
C ASP A 84 -26.88 -11.36 18.96
N THR A 85 -26.83 -12.57 18.40
CA THR A 85 -25.86 -13.60 18.77
C THR A 85 -25.06 -14.08 17.56
N PRO A 86 -23.80 -13.63 17.39
CA PRO A 86 -22.92 -14.10 16.31
C PRO A 86 -22.42 -15.53 16.57
N GLY A 87 -22.27 -16.30 15.48
CA GLY A 87 -21.77 -17.68 15.49
C GLY A 87 -22.71 -18.69 14.84
N LEU A 88 -22.13 -19.69 14.18
CA LEU A 88 -22.82 -20.84 13.59
C LEU A 88 -22.40 -22.17 14.22
N ASN A 89 -23.31 -23.13 14.23
CA ASN A 89 -22.98 -24.52 14.56
C ASN A 89 -22.02 -25.13 13.53
N GLU A 90 -21.28 -26.18 13.92
CA GLU A 90 -20.30 -26.83 13.04
C GLU A 90 -20.93 -27.36 11.75
N ASP A 91 -22.11 -27.98 11.81
CA ASP A 91 -22.81 -28.52 10.63
C ASP A 91 -23.25 -27.40 9.67
N ASP A 92 -23.83 -26.33 10.20
CA ASP A 92 -24.26 -25.17 9.42
C ASP A 92 -23.07 -24.42 8.82
N MET A 93 -21.95 -24.40 9.53
CA MET A 93 -20.69 -23.84 9.07
C MET A 93 -20.15 -24.65 7.89
N HIS A 94 -20.10 -25.98 7.99
CA HIS A 94 -19.67 -26.84 6.89
C HIS A 94 -20.55 -26.68 5.65
N ALA A 95 -21.88 -26.63 5.82
CA ALA A 95 -22.80 -26.38 4.71
C ALA A 95 -22.58 -25.01 4.07
N SER A 96 -22.38 -23.97 4.87
CA SER A 96 -22.15 -22.60 4.40
C SER A 96 -20.84 -22.46 3.63
N VAL A 97 -19.78 -23.14 4.10
CA VAL A 97 -18.47 -23.16 3.43
C VAL A 97 -18.55 -23.88 2.09
N ALA A 98 -19.25 -25.01 2.02
CA ALA A 98 -19.45 -25.72 0.76
C ALA A 98 -20.18 -24.86 -0.28
N THR A 99 -21.19 -24.09 0.15
CA THR A 99 -21.88 -23.12 -0.72
C THR A 99 -20.92 -22.02 -1.20
N LEU A 100 -20.09 -21.45 -0.32
CA LEU A 100 -19.11 -20.44 -0.69
C LEU A 100 -18.06 -20.97 -1.67
N GLU A 101 -17.55 -22.18 -1.44
CA GLU A 101 -16.61 -22.85 -2.36
C GLU A 101 -17.25 -23.08 -3.74
N SER A 102 -18.53 -23.48 -3.77
CA SER A 102 -19.27 -23.63 -5.03
C SER A 102 -19.43 -22.30 -5.77
N MET A 103 -19.76 -21.22 -5.06
CA MET A 103 -19.87 -19.88 -5.66
C MET A 103 -18.51 -19.39 -6.18
N ALA A 104 -17.44 -19.57 -5.39
CA ALA A 104 -16.09 -19.21 -5.79
C ALA A 104 -15.64 -19.99 -7.03
N ALA A 105 -15.92 -21.29 -7.10
CA ALA A 105 -15.62 -22.12 -8.26
C ALA A 105 -16.33 -21.63 -9.53
N SER A 106 -17.61 -21.25 -9.43
CA SER A 106 -18.38 -20.67 -10.54
C SER A 106 -17.78 -19.35 -11.05
N LEU A 107 -17.13 -18.58 -10.18
CA LEU A 107 -16.45 -17.32 -10.51
C LEU A 107 -14.96 -17.48 -10.87
N ASN A 108 -14.47 -18.73 -10.98
CA ASN A 108 -13.05 -19.06 -11.18
C ASN A 108 -12.13 -18.41 -10.11
N ALA A 109 -12.58 -18.46 -8.86
CA ALA A 109 -11.89 -17.98 -7.67
C ALA A 109 -11.60 -19.14 -6.71
N ASP A 110 -10.55 -18.99 -5.89
CA ASP A 110 -10.25 -19.89 -4.79
C ASP A 110 -10.64 -19.24 -3.46
N CYS A 111 -11.01 -20.07 -2.50
CA CYS A 111 -11.42 -19.70 -1.16
C CYS A 111 -10.39 -20.21 -0.16
N VAL A 112 -9.89 -19.32 0.72
CA VAL A 112 -8.90 -19.67 1.74
C VAL A 112 -9.37 -19.17 3.10
N VAL A 113 -9.35 -20.04 4.11
CA VAL A 113 -9.63 -19.64 5.50
C VAL A 113 -8.51 -18.72 6.00
N LEU A 114 -8.86 -17.52 6.45
CA LEU A 114 -7.93 -16.60 7.10
C LEU A 114 -7.87 -16.80 8.60
N ARG A 115 -9.04 -16.88 9.24
CA ARG A 115 -9.17 -17.14 10.68
C ARG A 115 -10.54 -17.70 11.05
N GLN A 116 -10.58 -18.36 12.20
CA GLN A 116 -11.79 -18.86 12.83
C GLN A 116 -11.84 -18.34 14.27
N ARG A 117 -12.98 -17.82 14.69
CA ARG A 117 -13.24 -17.28 16.02
C ARG A 117 -14.42 -18.00 16.63
N LEU A 118 -14.29 -18.39 17.90
CA LEU A 118 -15.39 -18.97 18.66
C LEU A 118 -16.14 -17.85 19.38
N GLU A 119 -17.42 -17.70 19.09
CA GLU A 119 -18.33 -16.71 19.65
C GLU A 119 -19.45 -17.41 20.45
N LYS A 120 -20.32 -16.63 21.09
CA LYS A 120 -21.35 -17.13 22.02
C LYS A 120 -22.32 -18.15 21.39
N ALA A 121 -22.65 -18.00 20.10
CA ALA A 121 -23.59 -18.90 19.40
C ALA A 121 -22.89 -19.92 18.48
N GLY A 122 -21.56 -19.96 18.44
CA GLY A 122 -20.81 -20.91 17.60
C GLY A 122 -19.56 -20.30 16.96
N THR A 123 -19.16 -20.84 15.82
CA THR A 123 -17.94 -20.42 15.11
C THR A 123 -18.26 -19.35 14.07
N VAL A 124 -17.42 -18.32 13.99
CA VAL A 124 -17.37 -17.31 12.93
C VAL A 124 -16.06 -17.50 12.17
N ALA A 125 -16.08 -17.48 10.85
CA ALA A 125 -14.84 -17.52 10.09
C ALA A 125 -14.79 -16.51 8.95
N GLU A 126 -13.57 -16.08 8.66
CA GLU A 126 -13.27 -15.14 7.59
C GLU A 126 -12.50 -15.87 6.50
N TYR A 127 -13.00 -15.73 5.27
CA TYR A 127 -12.47 -16.37 4.09
C TYR A 127 -11.96 -15.32 3.12
N LEU A 128 -10.76 -15.50 2.61
CA LEU A 128 -10.27 -14.77 1.45
C LEU A 128 -10.77 -15.47 0.20
N VAL A 129 -11.59 -14.77 -0.59
CA VAL A 129 -12.00 -15.21 -1.92
C VAL A 129 -11.18 -14.42 -2.93
N ARG A 130 -10.36 -15.10 -3.72
CA ARG A 130 -9.48 -14.47 -4.70
C ARG A 130 -9.60 -15.14 -6.06
N LYS A 131 -9.74 -14.33 -7.11
CA LYS A 131 -9.75 -14.81 -8.49
C LYS A 131 -8.43 -15.52 -8.84
N ARG A 132 -8.52 -16.64 -9.55
CA ARG A 132 -7.34 -17.35 -10.05
C ARG A 132 -6.55 -16.47 -11.02
N ALA A 133 -5.24 -16.70 -11.06
CA ALA A 133 -4.34 -15.98 -11.94
C ALA A 133 -4.80 -16.11 -13.40
N ASP A 134 -4.90 -14.99 -14.09
CA ASP A 134 -5.12 -14.94 -15.53
C ASP A 134 -3.75 -14.76 -16.19
N GLU A 135 -3.52 -15.41 -17.33
CA GLU A 135 -2.26 -15.31 -18.08
C GLU A 135 -1.95 -13.88 -18.54
N LYS A 136 -2.93 -12.95 -18.44
CA LYS A 136 -2.84 -11.59 -18.99
C LYS A 136 -3.09 -10.47 -17.98
N ASP A 137 -3.49 -10.80 -16.76
CA ASP A 137 -3.77 -9.78 -15.74
C ASP A 137 -3.49 -10.31 -14.33
N PHE A 138 -2.95 -9.43 -13.50
CA PHE A 138 -2.65 -9.68 -12.09
C PHE A 138 -2.85 -8.40 -11.29
N MET A 139 -3.24 -8.56 -10.03
CA MET A 139 -3.34 -7.45 -9.09
C MET A 139 -1.94 -6.97 -8.72
N GLU A 140 -1.68 -5.67 -8.84
CA GLU A 140 -0.41 -5.06 -8.44
C GLU A 140 -0.62 -4.14 -7.25
N VAL A 141 0.17 -4.33 -6.19
CA VAL A 141 0.26 -3.39 -5.07
C VAL A 141 1.70 -2.89 -4.95
N ARG A 142 1.87 -1.58 -4.92
CA ARG A 142 3.20 -0.96 -4.81
C ARG A 142 3.51 -0.58 -3.37
N VAL A 143 4.64 -1.08 -2.88
CA VAL A 143 5.14 -0.79 -1.53
C VAL A 143 6.49 -0.11 -1.62
N ALA A 144 6.56 1.14 -1.17
CA ALA A 144 7.83 1.85 -1.06
C ALA A 144 8.56 1.46 0.22
N VAL A 145 9.80 1.00 0.11
CA VAL A 145 10.62 0.61 1.26
C VAL A 145 11.52 1.77 1.65
N VAL A 146 11.26 2.33 2.82
CA VAL A 146 11.98 3.50 3.36
C VAL A 146 12.56 3.20 4.72
N GLY A 147 13.58 3.96 5.13
CA GLY A 147 14.20 3.80 6.44
C GLY A 147 15.67 4.19 6.44
N ASN A 148 16.26 4.32 7.62
CA ASN A 148 17.64 4.80 7.77
C ASN A 148 18.67 3.86 7.11
N VAL A 149 19.89 4.34 6.95
CA VAL A 149 21.05 3.51 6.62
C VAL A 149 21.14 2.35 7.63
N ASP A 150 21.49 1.16 7.14
CA ASP A 150 21.64 -0.06 7.94
C ASP A 150 20.37 -0.60 8.64
N ALA A 151 19.18 -0.05 8.37
CA ALA A 151 17.90 -0.61 8.84
C ALA A 151 17.56 -1.99 8.21
N GLY A 152 18.37 -2.48 7.26
CA GLY A 152 18.19 -3.80 6.65
C GLY A 152 17.23 -3.84 5.45
N LYS A 153 16.99 -2.72 4.77
CA LYS A 153 16.07 -2.59 3.62
C LYS A 153 16.27 -3.62 2.52
N SER A 154 17.37 -3.52 1.81
CA SER A 154 17.70 -4.44 0.73
C SER A 154 17.95 -5.86 1.25
N THR A 155 18.31 -6.04 2.52
CA THR A 155 18.43 -7.39 3.12
C THR A 155 17.06 -8.05 3.24
N LEU A 156 16.07 -7.37 3.81
CA LEU A 156 14.70 -7.90 3.93
C LEU A 156 14.08 -8.17 2.56
N LEU A 157 14.27 -7.25 1.60
CA LEU A 157 13.82 -7.46 0.23
C LEU A 157 14.45 -8.69 -0.41
N GLY A 158 15.74 -8.92 -0.20
CA GLY A 158 16.43 -10.11 -0.71
C GLY A 158 15.84 -11.39 -0.13
N VAL A 159 15.59 -11.41 1.19
CA VAL A 159 14.98 -12.55 1.89
C VAL A 159 13.55 -12.82 1.42
N LEU A 160 12.71 -11.77 1.30
CA LEU A 160 11.32 -11.91 0.87
C LEU A 160 11.20 -12.40 -0.57
N THR A 161 12.03 -11.86 -1.48
CA THR A 161 11.91 -12.15 -2.92
C THR A 161 12.60 -13.43 -3.36
N HIS A 162 13.71 -13.82 -2.71
CA HIS A 162 14.45 -15.04 -3.07
C HIS A 162 14.13 -16.22 -2.15
N GLY A 163 13.44 -16.00 -1.04
CA GLY A 163 13.06 -17.07 -0.10
C GLY A 163 14.22 -17.67 0.70
N GLU A 164 15.41 -17.06 0.66
CA GLU A 164 16.60 -17.49 1.40
C GLU A 164 16.88 -16.52 2.55
N LEU A 165 17.15 -17.06 3.75
CA LEU A 165 17.52 -16.26 4.92
C LEU A 165 18.90 -15.61 4.75
N ASP A 166 19.10 -14.47 5.41
CA ASP A 166 20.39 -13.80 5.41
C ASP A 166 21.36 -14.49 6.38
N ASN A 167 22.64 -14.53 6.01
CA ASN A 167 23.69 -15.11 6.86
C ASN A 167 24.25 -14.12 7.91
N GLY A 168 23.57 -13.01 8.14
CA GLY A 168 24.02 -11.92 9.01
C GLY A 168 25.17 -11.07 8.44
N ARG A 169 25.69 -11.41 7.26
CA ARG A 169 26.73 -10.67 6.55
C ARG A 169 26.20 -9.98 5.28
N GLY A 170 24.89 -10.00 5.07
CA GLY A 170 24.24 -9.37 3.92
C GLY A 170 24.38 -10.15 2.62
N PHE A 171 24.38 -11.48 2.69
CA PHE A 171 24.28 -12.36 1.52
C PHE A 171 23.02 -12.09 0.70
N ALA A 172 21.87 -11.89 1.37
CA ALA A 172 20.60 -11.67 0.69
C ALA A 172 20.58 -10.37 -0.15
N ARG A 173 21.19 -9.28 0.36
CA ARG A 173 21.23 -7.98 -0.34
C ARG A 173 22.20 -7.93 -1.53
N GLN A 174 23.22 -8.79 -1.56
CA GLN A 174 24.17 -8.83 -2.68
C GLN A 174 23.48 -9.17 -4.00
N LYS A 175 22.39 -9.94 -3.96
CA LYS A 175 21.58 -10.31 -5.13
C LYS A 175 20.78 -9.14 -5.70
N LEU A 176 20.55 -8.09 -4.91
CA LEU A 176 19.77 -6.92 -5.33
C LEU A 176 20.63 -5.76 -5.86
N PHE A 177 21.93 -5.73 -5.56
CA PHE A 177 22.79 -4.64 -5.98
C PHE A 177 23.00 -4.66 -7.50
N ARG A 178 22.81 -3.49 -8.12
CA ARG A 178 22.88 -3.33 -9.58
C ARG A 178 24.18 -2.69 -10.03
N HIS A 179 24.81 -1.91 -9.15
CA HIS A 179 26.01 -1.16 -9.48
C HIS A 179 27.24 -1.63 -8.69
N LYS A 180 28.42 -1.53 -9.32
CA LYS A 180 29.70 -1.93 -8.70
C LYS A 180 29.96 -1.22 -7.36
N HIS A 181 29.69 0.09 -7.29
CA HIS A 181 29.88 0.85 -6.06
C HIS A 181 28.88 0.46 -4.95
N GLU A 182 27.70 -0.10 -5.29
CA GLU A 182 26.77 -0.63 -4.27
C GLU A 182 27.34 -1.92 -3.66
N MET A 183 28.00 -2.76 -4.48
CA MET A 183 28.69 -3.96 -4.01
C MET A 183 29.91 -3.63 -3.15
N GLU A 184 30.68 -2.60 -3.52
CA GLU A 184 31.87 -2.15 -2.79
C GLU A 184 31.51 -1.44 -1.46
N THR A 185 30.51 -0.56 -1.48
CA THR A 185 30.11 0.22 -0.29
C THR A 185 29.09 -0.50 0.59
N GLY A 186 28.41 -1.53 0.06
CA GLY A 186 27.29 -2.20 0.71
C GLY A 186 26.04 -1.33 0.88
N ARG A 187 25.92 -0.24 0.11
CA ARG A 187 24.83 0.76 0.22
C ARG A 187 24.09 0.93 -1.09
N THR A 188 22.77 0.91 -1.02
CA THR A 188 21.87 1.21 -2.16
C THR A 188 21.92 2.68 -2.52
N SER A 189 22.10 2.97 -3.81
CA SER A 189 22.29 4.32 -4.35
C SER A 189 21.22 4.72 -5.37
N SER A 190 20.48 3.73 -5.88
CA SER A 190 19.50 3.87 -6.95
C SER A 190 18.13 3.34 -6.50
N VAL A 191 17.06 3.74 -7.20
CA VAL A 191 15.73 3.17 -6.96
C VAL A 191 15.70 1.76 -7.55
N GLY A 192 15.56 0.77 -6.68
CA GLY A 192 15.38 -0.63 -7.04
C GLY A 192 13.90 -0.95 -7.22
N ASN A 193 13.59 -1.92 -8.09
CA ASN A 193 12.26 -2.50 -8.18
C ASN A 193 12.43 -4.00 -8.11
N ASP A 194 11.70 -4.65 -7.20
CA ASP A 194 11.68 -6.09 -7.00
C ASP A 194 10.25 -6.55 -6.76
N ILE A 195 9.96 -7.82 -7.04
CA ILE A 195 8.59 -8.33 -7.02
C ILE A 195 8.45 -9.56 -6.11
N LEU A 196 7.30 -9.66 -5.46
CA LEU A 196 6.86 -10.83 -4.70
C LEU A 196 5.46 -11.23 -5.17
N GLY A 197 5.35 -12.41 -5.77
CA GLY A 197 4.09 -12.95 -6.25
C GLY A 197 3.44 -13.89 -5.24
N PHE A 198 2.12 -13.80 -5.13
CA PHE A 198 1.25 -14.70 -4.38
C PHE A 198 0.28 -15.41 -5.33
N ASP A 199 0.09 -16.72 -5.12
CA ASP A 199 -0.97 -17.47 -5.78
C ASP A 199 -2.36 -17.10 -5.23
N SER A 200 -3.41 -17.68 -5.82
CA SER A 200 -4.79 -17.53 -5.36
C SER A 200 -4.99 -18.03 -3.93
N SER A 201 -4.18 -19.00 -3.49
CA SER A 201 -4.19 -19.53 -2.12
C SER A 201 -3.37 -18.72 -1.10
N GLY A 202 -2.65 -17.68 -1.55
CA GLY A 202 -1.80 -16.84 -0.70
C GLY A 202 -0.37 -17.36 -0.46
N ARG A 203 0.08 -18.38 -1.19
CA ARG A 203 1.47 -18.88 -1.12
C ARG A 203 2.37 -18.10 -2.06
N VAL A 204 3.64 -17.95 -1.67
CA VAL A 204 4.66 -17.27 -2.48
C VAL A 204 5.03 -18.11 -3.70
N VAL A 205 4.93 -17.53 -4.90
CA VAL A 205 5.30 -18.20 -6.17
C VAL A 205 6.74 -17.96 -6.59
N ASN A 206 7.45 -17.03 -5.94
CA ASN A 206 8.84 -16.73 -6.26
C ASN A 206 9.73 -17.96 -6.04
N LYS A 207 10.19 -18.55 -7.16
CA LYS A 207 11.14 -19.66 -7.17
C LYS A 207 12.37 -19.23 -7.96
N PRO A 208 13.49 -18.89 -7.29
CA PRO A 208 14.72 -18.53 -8.00
C PRO A 208 15.30 -19.76 -8.71
N GLU A 209 15.48 -19.67 -10.03
CA GLU A 209 16.19 -20.67 -10.81
C GLU A 209 17.65 -20.21 -10.95
N HIS A 210 18.61 -21.01 -10.46
CA HIS A 210 20.04 -20.66 -10.48
C HIS A 210 20.37 -19.31 -9.82
N GLY A 211 19.59 -18.90 -8.81
CA GLY A 211 19.78 -17.65 -8.09
C GLY A 211 19.22 -16.40 -8.79
N ASN A 212 18.62 -16.53 -9.97
CA ASN A 212 17.95 -15.45 -10.68
C ASN A 212 16.42 -15.64 -10.65
N LEU A 213 15.70 -14.54 -10.50
CA LEU A 213 14.23 -14.52 -10.57
C LEU A 213 13.77 -14.16 -11.99
N ASP A 214 12.95 -15.02 -12.58
CA ASP A 214 12.26 -14.69 -13.83
C ASP A 214 10.93 -14.02 -13.53
N TRP A 215 10.86 -12.71 -13.82
CA TRP A 215 9.69 -11.91 -13.52
C TRP A 215 8.47 -12.31 -14.34
N VAL A 216 8.66 -12.86 -15.54
CA VAL A 216 7.54 -13.26 -16.40
C VAL A 216 6.84 -14.47 -15.78
N LYS A 217 7.59 -15.51 -15.40
CA LYS A 217 7.05 -16.70 -14.73
C LYS A 217 6.33 -16.36 -13.42
N ILE A 218 6.87 -15.41 -12.65
CA ILE A 218 6.24 -14.96 -11.40
C ILE A 218 4.89 -14.30 -11.69
N CYS A 219 4.84 -13.38 -12.66
CA CYS A 219 3.60 -12.71 -13.04
C CYS A 219 2.54 -13.66 -13.64
N GLU A 220 2.95 -14.69 -14.39
CA GLU A 220 2.03 -15.69 -14.96
C GLU A 220 1.40 -16.59 -13.89
N GLN A 221 2.13 -16.91 -12.82
CA GLN A 221 1.65 -17.79 -11.74
C GLN A 221 0.98 -17.04 -10.58
N ALA A 222 1.20 -15.74 -10.47
CA ALA A 222 0.70 -14.93 -9.36
C ALA A 222 -0.67 -14.34 -9.67
N SER A 223 -1.64 -14.58 -8.78
CA SER A 223 -2.89 -13.81 -8.76
C SER A 223 -2.66 -12.37 -8.27
N LYS A 224 -1.66 -12.18 -7.40
CA LYS A 224 -1.31 -10.90 -6.79
C LYS A 224 0.19 -10.71 -6.74
N VAL A 225 0.67 -9.53 -7.12
CA VAL A 225 2.08 -9.16 -7.15
C VAL A 225 2.28 -7.92 -6.31
N ILE A 226 3.17 -8.03 -5.32
CA ILE A 226 3.68 -6.90 -4.57
C ILE A 226 4.94 -6.40 -5.26
N THR A 227 4.91 -5.16 -5.77
CA THR A 227 6.08 -4.47 -6.29
C THR A 227 6.71 -3.67 -5.15
N PHE A 228 7.93 -4.03 -4.77
CA PHE A 228 8.73 -3.24 -3.85
C PHE A 228 9.55 -2.20 -4.60
N ILE A 229 9.51 -0.97 -4.10
CA ILE A 229 10.35 0.13 -4.57
C ILE A 229 11.43 0.33 -3.50
N ASP A 230 12.65 -0.16 -3.76
CA ASP A 230 13.78 -0.02 -2.83
C ASP A 230 14.33 1.40 -2.92
N LEU A 231 14.18 2.16 -1.84
CA LEU A 231 14.61 3.55 -1.77
C LEU A 231 15.90 3.68 -0.95
N ALA A 232 16.78 4.57 -1.42
CA ALA A 232 18.04 4.84 -0.75
C ALA A 232 17.79 5.43 0.65
N GLY A 233 18.49 4.89 1.65
CA GLY A 233 18.33 5.33 3.05
C GLY A 233 19.35 6.36 3.52
N HIS A 234 20.25 6.82 2.65
CA HIS A 234 21.29 7.78 3.00
C HIS A 234 20.89 9.19 2.57
N GLU A 235 21.14 10.18 3.42
CA GLU A 235 20.81 11.62 3.22
C GLU A 235 21.21 12.16 1.83
N ARG A 236 22.41 11.83 1.35
CA ARG A 236 22.91 12.21 0.02
C ARG A 236 21.99 11.82 -1.14
N TYR A 237 21.17 10.78 -0.96
CA TYR A 237 20.25 10.25 -1.96
C TYR A 237 18.79 10.59 -1.67
N LEU A 238 18.51 11.52 -0.75
CA LEU A 238 17.14 11.95 -0.42
C LEU A 238 16.34 12.36 -1.67
N LYS A 239 16.97 13.05 -2.63
CA LYS A 239 16.33 13.43 -3.91
C LYS A 239 15.83 12.21 -4.70
N THR A 240 16.62 11.14 -4.71
CA THR A 240 16.27 9.86 -5.34
C THR A 240 15.09 9.21 -4.62
N THR A 241 15.06 9.27 -3.28
CA THR A 241 13.94 8.77 -2.46
C THR A 241 12.66 9.55 -2.72
N VAL A 242 12.73 10.88 -2.77
CA VAL A 242 11.57 11.74 -3.07
C VAL A 242 11.01 11.39 -4.46
N PHE A 243 11.88 11.30 -5.48
CA PHE A 243 11.48 10.85 -6.82
C PHE A 243 10.83 9.46 -6.79
N GLY A 244 11.35 8.53 -5.99
CA GLY A 244 10.78 7.20 -5.86
C GLY A 244 9.38 7.20 -5.22
N MET A 245 9.16 8.06 -4.23
CA MET A 245 7.86 8.22 -3.56
C MET A 245 6.83 8.97 -4.42
N THR A 246 7.24 9.96 -5.22
CA THR A 246 6.31 10.78 -6.02
C THR A 246 6.13 10.29 -7.45
N GLY A 247 7.18 9.74 -8.06
CA GLY A 247 7.18 9.25 -9.44
C GLY A 247 6.47 7.91 -9.56
N HIS A 248 6.90 6.91 -8.78
CA HIS A 248 6.33 5.55 -8.83
C HIS A 248 5.00 5.38 -8.08
N ALA A 249 4.49 6.45 -7.45
CA ALA A 249 3.20 6.50 -6.77
C ALA A 249 2.87 5.21 -5.96
N PRO A 250 3.61 4.94 -4.87
CA PRO A 250 3.38 3.76 -4.04
C PRO A 250 2.01 3.82 -3.35
N ASP A 251 1.34 2.67 -3.25
CA ASP A 251 0.08 2.53 -2.52
C ASP A 251 0.31 2.55 -1.01
N PHE A 252 1.43 1.97 -0.57
CA PHE A 252 1.83 1.85 0.83
C PHE A 252 3.31 2.15 1.03
N SER A 253 3.68 2.54 2.25
CA SER A 253 5.07 2.71 2.65
C SER A 253 5.43 1.76 3.79
N MET A 254 6.49 0.99 3.58
CA MET A 254 7.11 0.14 4.59
C MET A 254 8.26 0.91 5.25
N LEU A 255 8.05 1.39 6.48
CA LEU A 255 9.10 2.05 7.25
C LEU A 255 9.94 1.02 8.00
N MET A 256 11.21 0.88 7.61
CA MET A 256 12.14 -0.04 8.21
C MET A 256 12.97 0.62 9.30
N VAL A 257 12.99 -0.01 10.48
CA VAL A 257 13.69 0.45 11.67
C VAL A 257 14.55 -0.69 12.20
N GLY A 258 15.83 -0.45 12.45
CA GLY A 258 16.66 -1.45 13.13
C GLY A 258 16.35 -1.48 14.63
N ALA A 259 16.11 -2.66 15.20
CA ALA A 259 15.83 -2.84 16.63
C ALA A 259 16.94 -2.27 17.54
N ASN A 260 18.18 -2.27 17.06
CA ASN A 260 19.35 -1.80 17.79
C ASN A 260 19.61 -0.28 17.66
N ALA A 261 19.13 0.34 16.58
CA ALA A 261 19.41 1.75 16.25
C ALA A 261 18.22 2.67 16.53
N GLY A 262 17.00 2.14 16.45
CA GLY A 262 15.76 2.91 16.59
C GLY A 262 15.52 3.91 15.46
N VAL A 263 14.65 4.89 15.72
CA VAL A 263 14.20 5.88 14.73
C VAL A 263 15.15 7.07 14.68
N ILE A 264 16.25 6.92 13.94
CA ILE A 264 17.31 7.94 13.80
C ILE A 264 17.50 8.40 12.35
N GLY A 265 18.02 9.62 12.19
CA GLY A 265 18.37 10.23 10.91
C GLY A 265 17.20 10.23 9.93
N MET A 266 17.43 9.64 8.76
CA MET A 266 16.51 9.61 7.63
C MET A 266 15.17 8.93 7.91
N ALA A 267 15.06 8.08 8.95
CA ALA A 267 13.79 7.42 9.25
C ALA A 267 12.66 8.42 9.55
N LYS A 268 12.97 9.54 10.22
CA LYS A 268 12.00 10.60 10.50
C LYS A 268 11.62 11.37 9.25
N GLU A 269 12.59 11.68 8.40
CA GLU A 269 12.35 12.39 7.14
C GLU A 269 11.49 11.55 6.18
N HIS A 270 11.80 10.26 6.07
CA HIS A 270 11.02 9.33 5.24
C HIS A 270 9.59 9.15 5.75
N LEU A 271 9.40 9.05 7.07
CA LEU A 271 8.05 9.02 7.65
C LEU A 271 7.32 10.34 7.35
N GLY A 272 7.98 11.49 7.53
CA GLY A 272 7.40 12.80 7.21
C GLY A 272 6.99 12.92 5.74
N LEU A 273 7.80 12.40 4.81
CA LEU A 273 7.46 12.35 3.39
C LEU A 273 6.25 11.46 3.11
N ALA A 274 6.18 10.26 3.70
CA ALA A 274 5.05 9.36 3.51
C ALA A 274 3.74 9.98 4.03
N LEU A 275 3.80 10.63 5.20
CA LEU A 275 2.66 11.36 5.78
C LEU A 275 2.25 12.56 4.90
N ALA A 276 3.21 13.34 4.39
CA ALA A 276 2.92 14.48 3.53
C ALA A 276 2.30 14.08 2.18
N LEU A 277 2.63 12.88 1.69
CA LEU A 277 2.06 12.30 0.47
C LEU A 277 0.77 11.51 0.73
N ASN A 278 0.26 11.49 1.97
CA ASN A 278 -0.90 10.69 2.41
C ASN A 278 -0.78 9.20 2.05
N VAL A 279 0.44 8.66 2.11
CA VAL A 279 0.71 7.24 1.90
C VAL A 279 0.62 6.52 3.25
N PRO A 280 -0.22 5.47 3.40
CA PRO A 280 -0.33 4.73 4.65
C PRO A 280 0.98 4.00 4.94
N VAL A 281 1.36 4.01 6.22
CA VAL A 281 2.67 3.51 6.66
C VAL A 281 2.48 2.36 7.63
N PHE A 282 3.20 1.27 7.40
CA PHE A 282 3.39 0.22 8.39
C PHE A 282 4.88 0.10 8.70
N VAL A 283 5.21 -0.30 9.92
CA VAL A 283 6.58 -0.33 10.41
C VAL A 283 7.08 -1.75 10.52
N VAL A 284 8.31 -1.99 10.07
CA VAL A 284 9.00 -3.26 10.20
C VAL A 284 10.28 -3.04 11.01
N VAL A 285 10.31 -3.57 12.22
CA VAL A 285 11.46 -3.56 13.12
C VAL A 285 12.32 -4.78 12.85
N THR A 286 13.52 -4.58 12.32
CA THR A 286 14.44 -5.66 11.92
C THR A 286 15.52 -5.92 12.97
N LYS A 287 16.30 -7.01 12.80
CA LYS A 287 17.45 -7.38 13.64
C LYS A 287 17.10 -7.66 15.10
N ILE A 288 15.91 -8.22 15.33
CA ILE A 288 15.48 -8.63 16.68
C ILE A 288 16.37 -9.74 17.27
N ASP A 289 17.03 -10.51 16.40
CA ASP A 289 17.99 -11.57 16.76
C ASP A 289 19.27 -11.04 17.44
N MET A 290 19.68 -9.82 17.12
CA MET A 290 20.92 -9.22 17.64
C MET A 290 20.66 -8.28 18.83
N CYS A 291 19.43 -7.82 19.01
CA CYS A 291 19.09 -6.77 19.97
C CYS A 291 18.72 -7.35 21.34
N PRO A 292 19.34 -6.89 22.44
CA PRO A 292 18.86 -7.21 23.79
C PRO A 292 17.39 -6.80 24.00
N PRO A 293 16.59 -7.60 24.73
CA PRO A 293 15.14 -7.38 24.84
C PRO A 293 14.76 -6.05 25.49
N ASN A 294 15.59 -5.55 26.41
CA ASN A 294 15.41 -4.24 27.04
C ASN A 294 15.52 -3.09 26.03
N VAL A 295 16.49 -3.16 25.11
CA VAL A 295 16.70 -2.13 24.08
C VAL A 295 15.59 -2.18 23.02
N LEU A 296 15.15 -3.39 22.65
CA LEU A 296 14.02 -3.58 21.75
C LEU A 296 12.74 -2.95 22.32
N GLN A 297 12.42 -3.22 23.59
CA GLN A 297 11.25 -2.63 24.26
C GLN A 297 11.33 -1.10 24.34
N GLU A 298 12.50 -0.53 24.62
CA GLU A 298 12.69 0.92 24.61
C GLU A 298 12.45 1.50 23.21
N THR A 299 13.00 0.86 22.17
CA THR A 299 12.81 1.25 20.78
C THR A 299 11.34 1.24 20.38
N LEU A 300 10.60 0.19 20.75
CA LEU A 300 9.15 0.10 20.51
C LEU A 300 8.39 1.21 21.23
N LYS A 301 8.73 1.52 22.49
CA LYS A 301 8.11 2.63 23.24
C LYS A 301 8.39 3.99 22.59
N ILE A 302 9.58 4.21 22.04
CA ILE A 302 9.91 5.45 21.32
C ILE A 302 9.12 5.51 20.01
N LEU A 303 9.07 4.42 19.26
CA LEU A 303 8.32 4.33 18.00
C LEU A 303 6.83 4.60 18.21
N GLN A 304 6.21 3.98 19.22
CA GLN A 304 4.80 4.20 19.56
C GLN A 304 4.52 5.65 19.94
N ARG A 305 5.40 6.27 20.76
CA ARG A 305 5.28 7.70 21.11
C ARG A 305 5.39 8.61 19.88
N LEU A 306 6.30 8.28 18.96
CA LEU A 306 6.49 9.04 17.73
C LEU A 306 5.27 8.94 16.80
N LEU A 307 4.70 7.73 16.63
CA LEU A 307 3.52 7.52 15.80
C LEU A 307 2.26 8.18 16.37
N LYS A 308 2.13 8.22 17.70
CA LYS A 308 1.03 8.92 18.40
C LYS A 308 1.20 10.44 18.47
N SER A 309 2.39 10.96 18.15
CA SER A 309 2.66 12.40 18.21
C SER A 309 1.70 13.20 17.31
N PRO A 310 1.40 14.47 17.63
CA PRO A 310 0.45 15.29 16.87
C PRO A 310 0.84 15.49 15.39
N GLY A 311 2.11 15.28 15.05
CA GLY A 311 2.59 15.29 13.66
C GLY A 311 2.25 14.04 12.85
N CYS A 312 2.05 12.88 13.49
CA CYS A 312 1.76 11.61 12.82
C CYS A 312 0.29 11.18 12.99
N ARG A 313 -0.30 11.37 14.17
CA ARG A 313 -1.69 11.01 14.54
C ARG A 313 -2.07 9.58 14.13
N LYS A 314 -1.13 8.64 14.27
CA LYS A 314 -1.36 7.22 13.97
C LYS A 314 -1.62 6.43 15.24
N ILE A 315 -2.37 5.35 15.10
CA ILE A 315 -2.66 4.36 16.15
C ILE A 315 -1.74 3.16 15.91
N PRO A 316 -0.64 3.01 16.68
CA PRO A 316 0.27 1.90 16.52
C PRO A 316 -0.35 0.59 17.02
N VAL A 317 -0.29 -0.47 16.21
CA VAL A 317 -0.75 -1.82 16.56
C VAL A 317 0.42 -2.78 16.44
N LEU A 318 0.80 -3.47 17.52
CA LEU A 318 1.87 -4.46 17.48
C LEU A 318 1.30 -5.78 16.99
N VAL A 319 1.82 -6.30 15.89
CA VAL A 319 1.32 -7.53 15.28
C VAL A 319 2.13 -8.71 15.80
N GLN A 320 1.47 -9.63 16.51
CA GLN A 320 2.09 -10.83 17.09
C GLN A 320 1.40 -12.12 16.66
N SER A 321 0.11 -12.04 16.31
CA SER A 321 -0.70 -13.19 15.92
C SER A 321 -1.22 -13.07 14.49
N VAL A 322 -1.73 -14.19 13.96
CA VAL A 322 -2.44 -14.24 12.67
C VAL A 322 -3.70 -13.35 12.71
N ASP A 323 -4.40 -13.32 13.84
CA ASP A 323 -5.59 -12.49 14.01
C ASP A 323 -5.27 -10.99 13.92
N ASP A 324 -4.18 -10.57 14.55
CA ASP A 324 -3.71 -9.18 14.47
C ASP A 324 -3.40 -8.80 13.02
N VAL A 325 -2.86 -9.73 12.21
CA VAL A 325 -2.58 -9.49 10.79
C VAL A 325 -3.87 -9.23 10.01
N VAL A 326 -4.90 -10.05 10.20
CA VAL A 326 -6.18 -9.91 9.48
C VAL A 326 -6.89 -8.62 9.88
N VAL A 327 -6.94 -8.31 11.17
CA VAL A 327 -7.51 -7.04 11.69
C VAL A 327 -6.71 -5.85 11.16
N SER A 328 -5.39 -5.95 11.18
CA SER A 328 -4.50 -4.89 10.70
C SER A 328 -4.70 -4.64 9.21
N ALA A 329 -4.71 -5.69 8.38
CA ALA A 329 -4.85 -5.55 6.93
C ALA A 329 -6.20 -4.97 6.53
N THR A 330 -7.29 -5.46 7.15
CA THR A 330 -8.66 -4.99 6.84
C THR A 330 -8.85 -3.52 7.22
N ASN A 331 -8.34 -3.10 8.38
CA ASN A 331 -8.47 -1.73 8.87
C ASN A 331 -7.36 -0.78 8.38
N PHE A 332 -6.35 -1.27 7.67
CA PHE A 332 -5.23 -0.43 7.24
C PHE A 332 -5.66 0.66 6.27
N SER A 333 -6.74 0.41 5.51
CA SER A 333 -7.37 1.38 4.62
C SER A 333 -7.86 2.64 5.33
N SER A 334 -8.11 2.59 6.66
CA SER A 334 -8.54 3.74 7.47
C SER A 334 -7.49 4.84 7.65
N GLU A 335 -6.28 4.64 7.10
CA GLU A 335 -5.08 5.52 7.17
C GLU A 335 -4.54 5.83 8.58
N ARG A 336 -5.36 5.74 9.63
CA ARG A 336 -4.96 6.06 11.01
C ARG A 336 -4.19 4.92 11.67
N MET A 337 -4.51 3.67 11.33
CA MET A 337 -3.81 2.51 11.89
C MET A 337 -2.39 2.39 11.32
N CYS A 338 -1.43 2.06 12.19
CA CYS A 338 -0.04 1.80 11.80
C CYS A 338 0.43 0.47 12.42
N PRO A 339 0.34 -0.64 11.65
CA PRO A 339 0.83 -1.94 12.10
C PRO A 339 2.36 -1.94 12.28
N ILE A 340 2.84 -2.61 13.32
CA ILE A 340 4.25 -2.76 13.65
C ILE A 340 4.59 -4.25 13.68
N PHE A 341 5.48 -4.66 12.78
CA PHE A 341 6.01 -6.02 12.70
C PHE A 341 7.42 -6.08 13.29
N GLN A 342 7.73 -7.15 14.01
CA GLN A 342 9.08 -7.42 14.52
C GLN A 342 9.63 -8.60 13.74
N VAL A 343 10.71 -8.46 12.99
CA VAL A 343 11.22 -9.51 12.11
C VAL A 343 12.73 -9.73 12.26
N SER A 344 13.17 -10.96 12.02
CA SER A 344 14.58 -11.28 11.80
C SER A 344 14.80 -11.88 10.42
N ASN A 345 15.74 -11.30 9.68
CA ASN A 345 16.18 -11.82 8.39
C ASN A 345 17.12 -13.03 8.53
N VAL A 346 17.67 -13.26 9.72
CA VAL A 346 18.65 -14.34 9.98
C VAL A 346 17.95 -15.56 10.56
N SER A 347 17.13 -15.39 11.61
CA SER A 347 16.38 -16.51 12.21
C SER A 347 15.09 -16.84 11.46
N GLY A 348 14.57 -15.89 10.66
CA GLY A 348 13.28 -16.02 9.96
C GLY A 348 12.06 -15.73 10.84
N GLU A 349 12.27 -15.30 12.09
CA GLU A 349 11.19 -15.00 13.04
C GLU A 349 10.22 -13.94 12.48
N ASN A 350 8.92 -14.24 12.57
CA ASN A 350 7.78 -13.41 12.12
C ASN A 350 7.78 -12.97 10.65
N LEU A 351 8.67 -13.49 9.81
CA LEU A 351 8.63 -13.21 8.37
C LEU A 351 7.31 -13.68 7.73
N GLU A 352 6.74 -14.77 8.25
CA GLU A 352 5.48 -15.30 7.74
C GLU A 352 4.30 -14.36 8.02
N LEU A 353 4.22 -13.77 9.23
CA LEU A 353 3.21 -12.76 9.55
C LEU A 353 3.30 -11.55 8.61
N LEU A 354 4.52 -11.11 8.29
CA LEU A 354 4.74 -10.02 7.34
C LEU A 354 4.30 -10.40 5.93
N LYS A 355 4.64 -11.61 5.44
CA LYS A 355 4.19 -12.10 4.13
C LYS A 355 2.68 -12.20 4.05
N MET A 356 2.05 -12.71 5.10
CA MET A 356 0.60 -12.86 5.18
C MET A 356 -0.09 -11.48 5.20
N PHE A 357 0.48 -10.50 5.92
CA PHE A 357 0.01 -9.12 5.87
C PHE A 357 0.13 -8.52 4.46
N LEU A 358 1.29 -8.66 3.81
CA LEU A 358 1.52 -8.20 2.43
C LEU A 358 0.55 -8.87 1.44
N ASN A 359 0.23 -10.15 1.64
CA ASN A 359 -0.75 -10.87 0.84
C ASN A 359 -2.17 -10.29 0.98
N LEU A 360 -2.53 -9.76 2.16
CA LEU A 360 -3.85 -9.19 2.45
C LEU A 360 -3.97 -7.70 2.14
N LEU A 361 -2.89 -7.00 1.77
CA LEU A 361 -2.93 -5.58 1.44
C LEU A 361 -3.77 -5.30 0.19
N SER A 362 -4.94 -4.69 0.32
CA SER A 362 -5.78 -4.34 -0.84
C SER A 362 -5.21 -3.14 -1.62
N THR A 363 -5.48 -3.08 -2.93
CA THR A 363 -5.11 -1.92 -3.75
C THR A 363 -5.94 -0.70 -3.35
N ARG A 364 -5.32 0.49 -3.27
CA ARG A 364 -6.01 1.72 -2.85
C ARG A 364 -6.79 2.43 -3.97
N LEU A 365 -6.32 2.30 -5.20
CA LEU A 365 -6.84 3.06 -6.33
C LEU A 365 -7.97 2.31 -7.02
N CYS A 366 -9.21 2.68 -6.75
CA CYS A 366 -10.34 2.24 -7.56
C CYS A 366 -10.35 3.03 -8.87
N TYR A 367 -10.20 2.33 -10.00
CA TYR A 367 -10.32 2.96 -11.31
C TYR A 367 -11.79 3.01 -11.73
N LYS A 368 -12.22 4.15 -12.26
CA LYS A 368 -13.51 4.26 -12.95
C LYS A 368 -13.29 4.12 -14.45
N LYS A 369 -14.08 3.28 -15.11
CA LYS A 369 -13.95 3.00 -16.55
C LYS A 369 -14.14 4.23 -17.44
N ASP A 370 -14.95 5.19 -17.00
CA ASP A 370 -15.32 6.35 -17.83
C ASP A 370 -14.39 7.56 -17.69
N GLU A 371 -13.33 7.46 -16.88
CA GLU A 371 -12.38 8.55 -16.72
C GLU A 371 -11.43 8.65 -17.92
N PRO A 372 -11.07 9.87 -18.35
CA PRO A 372 -10.08 10.05 -19.41
C PRO A 372 -8.71 9.52 -18.96
N ALA A 373 -8.01 8.86 -19.88
CA ALA A 373 -6.70 8.29 -19.61
C ALA A 373 -5.65 9.36 -19.27
N GLU A 374 -4.94 9.16 -18.16
CA GLU A 374 -3.80 9.95 -17.73
C GLU A 374 -2.64 9.02 -17.38
N PHE A 375 -1.52 9.14 -18.09
CA PHE A 375 -0.33 8.35 -17.86
C PHE A 375 0.88 9.24 -17.65
N GLN A 376 1.61 8.98 -16.57
CA GLN A 376 2.80 9.72 -16.21
C GLN A 376 4.05 8.95 -16.63
N ILE A 377 5.01 9.62 -17.26
CA ILE A 377 6.27 9.01 -17.69
C ILE A 377 7.34 9.22 -16.62
N ASP A 378 7.84 8.12 -16.09
CA ASP A 378 8.93 8.08 -15.09
C ASP A 378 10.29 7.85 -15.76
N ASP A 379 10.32 6.93 -16.75
CA ASP A 379 11.54 6.49 -17.42
C ASP A 379 11.37 6.32 -18.92
N THR A 380 12.49 6.46 -19.64
CA THR A 380 12.55 6.28 -21.10
C THR A 380 13.69 5.35 -21.51
N PHE A 381 13.36 4.36 -22.33
CA PHE A 381 14.25 3.32 -22.81
C PHE A 381 14.31 3.34 -24.34
N SER A 382 15.45 2.91 -24.89
CA SER A 382 15.59 2.62 -26.31
C SER A 382 15.88 1.13 -26.44
N VAL A 383 14.92 0.40 -27.00
CA VAL A 383 15.00 -1.05 -27.15
C VAL A 383 15.27 -1.37 -28.62
N PRO A 384 16.35 -2.11 -28.94
CA PRO A 384 16.66 -2.53 -30.31
C PRO A 384 15.46 -3.25 -30.95
N GLY A 385 15.11 -2.88 -32.19
CA GLY A 385 13.99 -3.47 -32.94
C GLY A 385 12.59 -2.96 -32.55
N VAL A 386 12.36 -2.57 -31.29
CA VAL A 386 11.07 -2.05 -30.83
C VAL A 386 10.95 -0.54 -31.05
N GLY A 387 12.00 0.22 -30.70
CA GLY A 387 12.04 1.68 -30.78
C GLY A 387 12.13 2.36 -29.41
N THR A 388 11.47 3.51 -29.28
CA THR A 388 11.38 4.27 -28.03
C THR A 388 10.29 3.68 -27.14
N VAL A 389 10.64 3.31 -25.92
CA VAL A 389 9.72 2.77 -24.92
C VAL A 389 9.69 3.72 -23.73
N VAL A 390 8.50 4.08 -23.27
CA VAL A 390 8.30 4.89 -22.07
C VAL A 390 7.72 4.01 -20.97
N SER A 391 8.13 4.23 -19.73
CA SER A 391 7.63 3.52 -18.56
C SER A 391 7.13 4.51 -17.52
N GLY A 392 6.13 4.10 -16.77
CA GLY A 392 5.58 4.87 -15.67
C GLY A 392 4.24 4.32 -15.21
N THR A 393 3.39 5.20 -14.69
CA THR A 393 2.17 4.82 -13.98
C THR A 393 0.94 5.45 -14.63
N THR A 394 -0.09 4.64 -14.89
CA THR A 394 -1.40 5.14 -15.31
C THR A 394 -2.11 5.66 -14.08
N LEU A 395 -2.37 6.96 -14.00
CA LEU A 395 -3.05 7.57 -12.87
C LEU A 395 -4.56 7.35 -12.96
N ARG A 396 -5.14 7.53 -14.15
CA ARG A 396 -6.60 7.48 -14.38
C ARG A 396 -6.93 6.91 -15.75
N GLY A 397 -8.19 6.46 -15.89
CA GLY A 397 -8.75 5.92 -17.11
C GLY A 397 -8.12 4.59 -17.54
N GLU A 398 -8.31 4.25 -18.82
CA GLU A 398 -7.83 3.02 -19.42
C GLU A 398 -7.14 3.31 -20.76
N ILE A 399 -6.03 2.61 -21.02
CA ILE A 399 -5.25 2.75 -22.25
C ILE A 399 -5.18 1.39 -22.93
N HIS A 400 -5.67 1.34 -24.17
CA HIS A 400 -5.67 0.14 -24.99
C HIS A 400 -4.56 0.16 -26.05
N LEU A 401 -4.24 -1.03 -26.55
CA LEU A 401 -3.31 -1.19 -27.66
C LEU A 401 -3.88 -0.50 -28.93
N ASN A 402 -3.03 0.26 -29.62
CA ASN A 402 -3.36 1.15 -30.75
C ASN A 402 -4.07 2.47 -30.41
N ASP A 403 -4.30 2.78 -29.12
CA ASP A 403 -4.83 4.09 -28.75
C ASP A 403 -3.89 5.22 -29.16
N THR A 404 -4.50 6.36 -29.49
CA THR A 404 -3.78 7.60 -29.79
C THR A 404 -3.93 8.57 -28.63
N LEU A 405 -2.82 8.84 -27.95
CA LEU A 405 -2.75 9.74 -26.79
C LEU A 405 -1.96 11.00 -27.16
N LEU A 406 -2.11 12.05 -26.37
CA LEU A 406 -1.35 13.29 -26.46
C LEU A 406 -0.13 13.22 -25.56
N LEU A 407 1.07 13.19 -26.14
CA LEU A 407 2.34 13.24 -25.40
C LEU A 407 2.82 14.68 -25.25
N GLY A 408 3.09 15.11 -24.02
CA GLY A 408 3.64 16.43 -23.75
C GLY A 408 3.80 16.70 -22.25
N PRO A 409 4.06 17.94 -21.84
CA PRO A 409 4.39 19.08 -22.70
C PRO A 409 5.82 19.00 -23.22
N ASP A 410 6.00 19.32 -24.50
CA ASP A 410 7.33 19.52 -25.11
C ASP A 410 8.03 20.79 -24.54
N LEU A 411 9.18 21.14 -25.12
CA LEU A 411 9.92 22.35 -24.71
C LEU A 411 9.16 23.66 -24.98
N LEU A 412 8.18 23.64 -25.89
CA LEU A 412 7.33 24.76 -26.28
C LEU A 412 5.96 24.72 -25.60
N GLY A 413 5.67 23.71 -24.77
CA GLY A 413 4.38 23.53 -24.11
C GLY A 413 3.33 22.81 -24.96
N ASN A 414 3.69 22.28 -26.13
CA ASN A 414 2.78 21.61 -27.04
C ASN A 414 2.62 20.11 -26.70
N PHE A 415 1.49 19.56 -27.13
CA PHE A 415 1.18 18.14 -27.04
C PHE A 415 1.12 17.52 -28.43
N ILE A 416 1.79 16.38 -28.60
CA ILE A 416 1.93 15.70 -29.89
C ILE A 416 1.12 14.40 -29.85
N PRO A 417 0.24 14.12 -30.82
CA PRO A 417 -0.47 12.85 -30.88
C PRO A 417 0.49 11.69 -31.16
N ILE A 418 0.43 10.66 -30.33
CA ILE A 418 1.27 9.47 -30.39
C ILE A 418 0.42 8.21 -30.29
N ALA A 419 0.69 7.24 -31.16
CA ALA A 419 0.01 5.94 -31.14
C ALA A 419 0.81 4.92 -30.33
N VAL A 420 0.11 4.15 -29.49
CA VAL A 420 0.64 3.04 -28.71
C VAL A 420 0.84 1.81 -29.61
N LYS A 421 2.09 1.36 -29.77
CA LYS A 421 2.43 0.18 -30.60
C LYS A 421 2.25 -1.14 -29.84
N SER A 422 2.69 -1.18 -28.59
CA SER A 422 2.60 -2.36 -27.72
C SER A 422 2.67 -1.95 -26.28
N ILE A 423 2.04 -2.74 -25.41
CA ILE A 423 1.94 -2.47 -23.98
C ILE A 423 2.51 -3.66 -23.22
N HIS A 424 3.35 -3.39 -22.22
CA HIS A 424 3.89 -4.42 -21.34
C HIS A 424 3.75 -4.01 -19.87
N ARG A 425 3.29 -4.93 -19.01
CA ARG A 425 3.31 -4.81 -17.56
C ARG A 425 4.36 -5.76 -17.01
N LYS A 426 5.38 -5.26 -16.32
CA LYS A 426 6.50 -6.07 -15.77
C LYS A 426 7.10 -7.08 -16.76
N ARG A 427 7.28 -6.65 -18.02
CA ARG A 427 7.78 -7.46 -19.17
C ARG A 427 6.79 -8.47 -19.76
N MET A 428 5.59 -8.60 -19.20
CA MET A 428 4.50 -9.39 -19.80
C MET A 428 3.69 -8.53 -20.77
N PRO A 429 3.41 -8.99 -22.00
CA PRO A 429 2.59 -8.25 -22.96
C PRO A 429 1.11 -8.24 -22.53
N VAL A 430 0.49 -7.07 -22.55
CA VAL A 430 -0.93 -6.89 -22.19
C VAL A 430 -1.68 -6.09 -23.26
N LYS A 431 -3.01 -6.21 -23.29
CA LYS A 431 -3.86 -5.50 -24.26
C LYS A 431 -4.33 -4.13 -23.78
N GLU A 432 -4.49 -3.98 -22.48
CA GLU A 432 -4.99 -2.78 -21.82
C GLU A 432 -4.25 -2.54 -20.51
N VAL A 433 -4.26 -1.29 -20.04
CA VAL A 433 -3.74 -0.89 -18.74
C VAL A 433 -4.73 0.07 -18.11
N ARG A 434 -5.07 -0.20 -16.85
CA ARG A 434 -6.06 0.56 -16.08
C ARG A 434 -5.39 1.55 -15.12
N GLY A 435 -6.16 2.52 -14.65
CA GLY A 435 -5.76 3.44 -13.60
C GLY A 435 -5.20 2.71 -12.38
N GLY A 436 -4.10 3.22 -11.83
CA GLY A 436 -3.36 2.62 -10.74
C GLY A 436 -2.34 1.57 -11.13
N GLN A 437 -2.18 1.19 -12.41
CA GLN A 437 -1.21 0.17 -12.84
C GLN A 437 0.08 0.77 -13.41
N THR A 438 1.21 0.06 -13.25
CA THR A 438 2.47 0.42 -13.92
C THR A 438 2.60 -0.26 -15.27
N ALA A 439 3.04 0.48 -16.28
CA ALA A 439 3.16 -0.05 -17.64
C ALA A 439 4.33 0.56 -18.42
N SER A 440 4.75 -0.18 -19.44
CA SER A 440 5.70 0.24 -20.45
C SER A 440 5.04 0.26 -21.82
N PHE A 441 5.06 1.42 -22.47
CA PHE A 441 4.47 1.65 -23.78
C PHE A 441 5.56 1.83 -24.83
N ALA A 442 5.52 1.03 -25.88
CA ALA A 442 6.31 1.28 -27.08
C ALA A 442 5.59 2.32 -27.95
N LEU A 443 6.27 3.41 -28.28
CA LEU A 443 5.69 4.53 -29.02
C LEU A 443 6.09 4.51 -30.49
N LYS A 444 5.15 4.84 -31.37
CA LYS A 444 5.36 4.82 -32.83
C LYS A 444 5.96 6.14 -33.33
N LYS A 445 7.02 6.07 -34.16
CA LYS A 445 7.59 7.22 -34.90
C LYS A 445 8.13 8.39 -34.05
N ILE A 446 8.55 8.14 -32.80
CA ILE A 446 9.17 9.16 -31.94
C ILE A 446 10.60 8.79 -31.54
N LYS A 447 11.50 9.78 -31.55
CA LYS A 447 12.89 9.60 -31.10
C LYS A 447 12.96 9.79 -29.59
N ARG A 448 13.81 9.01 -28.90
CA ARG A 448 14.06 9.15 -27.47
C ARG A 448 14.47 10.58 -27.05
N SER A 449 15.20 11.30 -27.89
CA SER A 449 15.64 12.68 -27.62
C SER A 449 14.49 13.69 -27.47
N GLN A 450 13.30 13.38 -27.99
CA GLN A 450 12.12 14.24 -27.90
C GLN A 450 11.33 13.99 -26.61
N ILE A 451 11.66 12.94 -25.86
CA ILE A 451 10.95 12.56 -24.64
C ILE A 451 11.85 12.82 -23.44
N ARG A 452 11.33 13.54 -22.45
CA ARG A 452 11.97 13.73 -21.15
C ARG A 452 11.15 13.07 -20.05
N LYS A 453 11.81 12.74 -18.95
CA LYS A 453 11.14 12.32 -17.70
C LYS A 453 10.19 13.43 -17.23
N GLY A 454 9.04 13.05 -16.68
CA GLY A 454 8.01 14.00 -16.25
C GLY A 454 7.10 14.54 -17.36
N MET A 455 7.25 14.06 -18.60
CA MET A 455 6.18 14.19 -19.59
C MET A 455 5.00 13.27 -19.21
N VAL A 456 3.83 13.59 -19.74
CA VAL A 456 2.59 12.86 -19.56
C VAL A 456 2.02 12.46 -20.91
N MET A 457 1.30 11.34 -20.95
CA MET A 457 0.44 10.93 -22.04
C MET A 457 -1.01 11.06 -21.59
N LEU A 458 -1.78 11.88 -22.28
CA LEU A 458 -3.14 12.24 -21.88
C LEU A 458 -4.14 11.88 -22.97
N SER A 459 -5.37 11.59 -22.57
CA SER A 459 -6.47 11.46 -23.51
C SER A 459 -6.72 12.78 -24.24
N PRO A 460 -6.98 12.79 -25.56
CA PRO A 460 -7.35 14.00 -26.29
C PRO A 460 -8.57 14.73 -25.72
N LYS A 461 -9.44 14.02 -24.99
CA LYS A 461 -10.64 14.57 -24.34
C LYS A 461 -10.33 15.59 -23.23
N LEU A 462 -9.13 15.58 -22.66
CA LEU A 462 -8.74 16.44 -21.55
C LEU A 462 -8.33 17.86 -21.98
N GLU A 463 -8.06 18.08 -23.27
CA GLU A 463 -7.55 19.35 -23.81
C GLU A 463 -6.44 19.98 -22.94
N PRO A 464 -5.32 19.27 -22.74
CA PRO A 464 -4.33 19.66 -21.75
C PRO A 464 -3.64 20.98 -22.08
N LYS A 465 -3.44 21.81 -21.06
CA LYS A 465 -2.76 23.11 -21.17
C LYS A 465 -1.52 23.12 -20.29
N ALA A 466 -0.39 23.48 -20.86
CA ALA A 466 0.84 23.73 -20.11
C ALA A 466 0.84 25.19 -19.60
N CYS A 467 1.13 25.37 -18.31
CA CYS A 467 1.33 26.69 -17.71
C CYS A 467 2.69 26.76 -17.01
N TRP A 468 3.22 27.98 -16.89
CA TRP A 468 4.44 28.28 -16.13
C TRP A 468 4.14 28.73 -14.70
N GLU A 469 2.93 29.24 -14.48
CA GLU A 469 2.46 29.79 -13.20
C GLU A 469 1.20 29.07 -12.77
N PHE A 470 1.13 28.76 -11.48
CA PHE A 470 -0.03 28.15 -10.84
C PHE A 470 -0.11 28.61 -9.39
N GLU A 471 -1.32 28.63 -8.84
CA GLU A 471 -1.56 28.86 -7.42
C GLU A 471 -1.73 27.51 -6.72
N GLY A 472 -1.19 27.38 -5.52
CA GLY A 472 -1.25 26.14 -4.75
C GLY A 472 -1.05 26.38 -3.26
N GLU A 473 -1.67 25.52 -2.45
CA GLU A 473 -1.47 25.51 -1.01
C GLU A 473 -0.13 24.84 -0.68
N ILE A 474 0.63 25.43 0.24
CA ILE A 474 1.94 24.92 0.64
C ILE A 474 1.88 24.58 2.13
N LEU A 475 2.19 23.32 2.45
CA LEU A 475 2.44 22.88 3.82
C LEU A 475 3.95 22.87 4.07
N VAL A 476 4.42 23.74 4.98
CA VAL A 476 5.83 23.79 5.37
C VAL A 476 6.04 22.83 6.54
N LEU A 477 6.72 21.70 6.28
CA LEU A 477 6.99 20.68 7.30
C LEU A 477 8.04 21.17 8.32
N HIS A 478 9.25 21.44 7.85
CA HIS A 478 10.33 22.00 8.65
C HIS A 478 11.27 22.78 7.74
N HIS A 479 11.49 24.05 8.05
CA HIS A 479 12.39 24.89 7.29
C HIS A 479 13.20 25.77 8.24
N PRO A 480 14.55 25.77 8.14
CA PRO A 480 15.40 26.52 9.07
C PRO A 480 15.31 28.04 8.87
N THR A 481 14.82 28.50 7.72
CA THR A 481 14.73 29.93 7.37
C THR A 481 13.31 30.35 7.00
N THR A 482 13.02 31.65 7.07
CA THR A 482 11.72 32.19 6.66
C THR A 482 11.59 32.20 5.14
N ILE A 483 10.50 31.62 4.62
CA ILE A 483 10.17 31.67 3.20
C ILE A 483 9.60 33.05 2.88
N SER A 484 10.27 33.80 2.01
CA SER A 484 9.87 35.14 1.59
C SER A 484 9.57 35.19 0.08
N VAL A 485 8.99 36.30 -0.39
CA VAL A 485 8.73 36.51 -1.83
C VAL A 485 10.05 36.43 -2.59
N LYS A 486 10.08 35.70 -3.71
CA LYS A 486 11.28 35.35 -4.50
C LYS A 486 12.17 34.26 -3.89
N TYR A 487 11.71 33.54 -2.86
CA TYR A 487 12.36 32.32 -2.42
C TYR A 487 12.58 31.38 -3.62
N GLN A 488 13.72 30.71 -3.69
CA GLN A 488 13.99 29.76 -4.76
C GLN A 488 13.96 28.36 -4.17
N ALA A 489 12.95 27.59 -4.59
CA ALA A 489 12.81 26.20 -4.21
C ALA A 489 12.97 25.31 -5.43
N MET A 490 13.45 24.09 -5.18
CA MET A 490 13.35 23.00 -6.13
C MET A 490 11.97 22.34 -5.91
N GLY A 491 11.13 22.35 -6.94
CA GLY A 491 9.81 21.71 -6.89
C GLY A 491 9.87 20.33 -7.50
N GLN A 492 9.40 19.30 -6.79
CA GLN A 492 9.15 17.99 -7.38
C GLN A 492 7.65 17.87 -7.63
N LEU A 493 7.26 17.67 -8.88
CA LEU A 493 5.88 17.38 -9.27
C LEU A 493 5.87 15.99 -9.89
N TYR A 494 5.34 15.01 -9.17
CA TYR A 494 5.36 13.61 -9.58
C TYR A 494 6.78 13.13 -9.96
N SER A 495 7.03 12.69 -11.20
CA SER A 495 8.36 12.31 -11.71
C SER A 495 9.19 13.49 -12.26
N LEU A 496 8.63 14.69 -12.35
CA LEU A 496 9.33 15.88 -12.82
C LEU A 496 10.03 16.61 -11.67
N LEU A 497 11.34 16.82 -11.80
CA LEU A 497 12.10 17.74 -10.98
C LEU A 497 12.17 19.12 -11.67
N CYS A 498 11.48 20.11 -11.12
CA CYS A 498 11.58 21.50 -11.56
C CYS A 498 12.67 22.23 -10.76
N LEU A 499 13.67 22.74 -11.48
CA LEU A 499 14.88 23.33 -10.89
C LEU A 499 14.65 24.69 -10.23
N SER A 500 13.55 25.39 -10.51
CA SER A 500 13.26 26.68 -9.88
C SER A 500 11.76 26.98 -9.86
N VAL A 501 11.17 26.91 -8.67
CA VAL A 501 9.87 27.48 -8.35
C VAL A 501 10.11 28.74 -7.54
N ARG A 502 9.52 29.86 -7.98
CA ARG A 502 9.54 31.13 -7.25
C ARG A 502 8.13 31.36 -6.70
N PRO A 503 7.86 31.04 -5.43
CA PRO A 503 6.57 31.32 -4.85
C PRO A 503 6.41 32.84 -4.67
N SER A 504 5.27 33.33 -5.14
CA SER A 504 4.73 34.64 -4.82
C SER A 504 3.77 34.42 -3.65
N VAL A 505 4.17 34.79 -2.43
CA VAL A 505 3.32 34.57 -1.25
C VAL A 505 2.23 35.65 -1.23
N HIS A 506 1.00 35.28 -1.61
CA HIS A 506 -0.19 36.07 -1.35
C HIS A 506 -0.69 35.75 0.08
N GLN A 507 -0.65 36.75 0.94
CA GLN A 507 -0.73 36.59 2.38
C GLN A 507 -2.16 36.22 2.84
N SER A 508 -2.37 34.96 3.22
CA SER A 508 -3.30 34.60 4.29
C SER A 508 -2.69 33.46 5.11
N VAL A 509 -1.65 33.80 5.89
CA VAL A 509 -1.10 32.88 6.88
C VAL A 509 -2.15 32.71 7.97
N LYS A 510 -3.03 31.71 7.84
CA LYS A 510 -3.80 31.23 9.00
C LYS A 510 -2.84 30.39 9.84
N PRO A 511 -2.49 30.80 11.07
CA PRO A 511 -1.73 29.95 11.95
C PRO A 511 -2.57 28.70 12.24
N TRP A 512 -2.10 27.54 11.80
CA TRP A 512 -2.55 26.27 12.36
C TRP A 512 -1.85 26.11 13.71
N ILE A 513 -2.59 26.48 14.75
CA ILE A 513 -2.42 26.16 16.18
C ILE A 513 -0.96 25.96 16.63
N THR A 514 -0.38 27.02 17.19
CA THR A 514 0.68 26.92 18.18
C THR A 514 0.10 26.38 19.50
N ASN A 515 0.76 25.33 20.03
CA ASN A 515 0.56 24.61 21.29
C ASN A 515 -0.50 23.52 21.34
#